data_AF-A0A5J4PR48-F1
#
_entry.id   AF-A0A5J4PR48-F1
#
_cell.length_a   1.000
_cell.length_b   1.000
_cell.length_c   1.000
_cell.angle_alpha   90.00
_cell.angle_beta   90.00
_cell.angle_gamma   90.00
#
_symmetry.space_group_name_H-M   'P 1'
#
loop_
_entity.id
_entity.type
_entity.pdbx_description
1 polymer ?
#
loop_
_entity_poly.entity_id
_entity_poly.type
_entity_poly.pdbx_seq_one_letter_code
_entity_poly.pdbx_strand_id
1 'polypeptide(L)'
;MKFVLALLWGAFLTVAPIAAQEDNPVLKNGLAFVGIPYAAHTLEGGEEETLVINLHQVDCTTFVEYVLAMSLYPPPQGEAMREEVFSENLRQIRYRDGKINGYTSRLHYFSDWINDNVRR
;
A
#
# COMPACT_ATOMS: atom_id res chain seq x y z
N MET A 1 -52.81 -19.41 -21.01
CA MET A 1 -52.50 -19.63 -19.59
C MET A 1 -50.97 -19.75 -19.48
N LYS A 2 -50.32 -18.68 -19.02
CA LYS A 2 -49.42 -18.65 -17.83
C LYS A 2 -48.32 -19.74 -17.86
N PHE A 3 -47.14 -19.41 -18.35
CA PHE A 3 -45.98 -18.82 -17.62
C PHE A 3 -45.24 -19.85 -16.75
N VAL A 4 -43.91 -19.70 -16.75
CA VAL A 4 -42.89 -20.10 -15.75
C VAL A 4 -41.92 -21.21 -16.21
N LEU A 5 -40.64 -20.97 -15.86
CA LEU A 5 -39.39 -21.71 -16.10
C LEU A 5 -38.74 -21.46 -17.48
N ALA A 6 -37.59 -20.79 -17.61
CA ALA A 6 -36.44 -20.73 -16.72
C ALA A 6 -35.77 -19.34 -16.76
N LEU A 7 -35.87 -18.60 -15.66
CA LEU A 7 -35.04 -17.44 -15.34
C LEU A 7 -33.91 -17.92 -14.42
N LEU A 8 -32.89 -18.61 -14.94
CA LEU A 8 -31.68 -18.93 -14.19
C LEU A 8 -30.43 -18.95 -15.09
N TRP A 9 -30.29 -17.97 -15.98
CA TRP A 9 -29.05 -17.71 -16.74
C TRP A 9 -28.50 -16.30 -16.47
N GLY A 10 -28.74 -15.77 -15.27
CA GLY A 10 -28.50 -14.36 -14.97
C GLY A 10 -27.74 -14.07 -13.67
N ALA A 11 -26.99 -15.02 -13.11
CA ALA A 11 -26.32 -14.81 -11.81
C ALA A 11 -24.89 -15.34 -11.70
N PHE A 12 -24.18 -15.57 -12.82
CA PHE A 12 -22.81 -16.09 -12.79
C PHE A 12 -21.73 -15.14 -13.30
N LEU A 13 -22.05 -13.86 -13.56
CA LEU A 13 -21.10 -12.90 -14.14
C LEU A 13 -20.59 -11.81 -13.19
N THR A 14 -20.94 -11.81 -11.90
CA THR A 14 -20.51 -10.74 -10.98
C THR A 14 -19.53 -11.16 -9.88
N VAL A 15 -19.21 -12.46 -9.73
CA VAL A 15 -18.29 -12.92 -8.67
C VAL A 15 -16.86 -13.19 -9.19
N ALA A 16 -16.69 -13.33 -10.51
CA ALA A 16 -15.39 -13.60 -11.13
C ALA A 16 -14.31 -12.49 -10.98
N PRO A 17 -14.62 -11.17 -10.92
CA PRO A 17 -13.55 -10.17 -10.97
C PRO A 17 -12.76 -10.06 -9.66
N ILE A 18 -13.28 -10.56 -8.53
CA ILE A 18 -12.56 -10.49 -7.24
C ILE A 18 -11.51 -11.60 -7.15
N ALA A 19 -11.88 -12.84 -7.49
CA ALA A 19 -10.98 -13.99 -7.41
C ALA A 19 -9.80 -13.88 -8.41
N ALA A 20 -10.02 -13.25 -9.57
CA ALA A 20 -8.95 -13.01 -10.56
C ALA A 20 -7.94 -11.94 -10.13
N GLN A 21 -8.20 -11.19 -9.06
CA GLN A 21 -7.33 -10.11 -8.59
C GLN A 21 -6.62 -10.40 -7.26
N GLU A 22 -6.77 -11.60 -6.69
CA GLU A 22 -6.02 -12.02 -5.50
C GLU A 22 -4.51 -12.17 -5.73
N ASP A 23 -4.08 -12.37 -6.99
CA ASP A 23 -2.65 -12.42 -7.36
C ASP A 23 -2.01 -11.02 -7.46
N ASN A 24 -2.76 -9.93 -7.29
CA ASN A 24 -2.18 -8.59 -7.26
C ASN A 24 -1.61 -8.28 -5.86
N PRO A 25 -0.28 -8.15 -5.69
CA PRO A 25 0.33 -7.93 -4.38
C PRO A 25 -0.09 -6.60 -3.75
N VAL A 26 -0.39 -5.57 -4.54
CA VAL A 26 -0.87 -4.27 -4.04
C VAL A 26 -2.27 -4.42 -3.43
N LEU A 27 -3.17 -5.11 -4.13
CA LEU A 27 -4.52 -5.34 -3.61
C LEU A 27 -4.48 -6.20 -2.35
N LYS A 28 -3.75 -7.31 -2.38
CA LYS A 28 -3.59 -8.21 -1.24
C LYS A 28 -3.05 -7.49 -0.01
N ASN A 29 -1.97 -6.73 -0.16
CA ASN A 29 -1.37 -5.98 0.93
C ASN A 29 -2.29 -4.84 1.40
N GLY A 30 -3.00 -4.17 0.48
CA GLY A 30 -3.98 -3.13 0.83
C GLY A 30 -5.14 -3.66 1.67
N LEU A 31 -5.68 -4.83 1.31
CA LEU A 31 -6.76 -5.48 2.07
C LEU A 31 -6.33 -5.87 3.49
N ALA A 32 -5.04 -6.12 3.73
CA ALA A 32 -4.52 -6.42 5.07
C ALA A 32 -4.61 -5.24 6.06
N PHE A 33 -4.79 -4.00 5.57
CA PHE A 33 -4.97 -2.81 6.40
C PHE A 33 -6.45 -2.50 6.71
N VAL A 34 -7.40 -3.28 6.19
CA VAL A 34 -8.82 -3.09 6.51
C VAL A 34 -9.03 -3.26 8.01
N GLY A 35 -9.53 -2.21 8.67
CA GLY A 35 -9.74 -2.17 10.12
C GLY A 35 -8.59 -1.55 10.93
N ILE A 36 -7.46 -1.22 10.30
CA ILE A 36 -6.41 -0.44 10.96
C ILE A 36 -6.91 1.00 11.19
N PRO A 37 -6.80 1.53 12.43
CA PRO A 37 -7.26 2.88 12.75
C PRO A 37 -6.60 3.98 11.92
N TYR A 38 -7.38 5.02 11.63
CA TYR A 38 -6.86 6.26 11.07
C TYR A 38 -6.18 7.10 12.16
N ALA A 39 -4.99 7.62 11.89
CA ALA A 39 -4.36 8.67 12.70
C ALA A 39 -3.52 9.61 11.82
N ALA A 40 -3.71 10.92 12.02
CA ALA A 40 -2.88 11.93 11.38
C ALA A 40 -1.57 12.14 12.15
N HIS A 41 -0.57 12.70 11.48
CA HIS A 41 0.71 13.12 12.09
C HIS A 41 1.51 11.98 12.75
N THR A 42 1.34 10.74 12.31
CA THR A 42 2.04 9.57 12.86
C THR A 42 3.55 9.57 12.59
N LEU A 43 4.00 10.41 11.65
CA LEU A 43 5.41 10.60 11.31
C LEU A 43 6.06 11.79 12.04
N GLU A 44 5.31 12.52 12.88
CA GLU A 44 5.77 13.74 13.53
C GLU A 44 6.11 13.52 15.01
N GLY A 45 6.92 14.42 15.59
CA GLY A 45 7.20 14.48 17.03
C GLY A 45 8.61 14.05 17.45
N GLY A 46 9.43 13.55 16.52
CA GLY A 46 10.86 13.37 16.75
C GLY A 46 11.64 14.70 16.68
N GLU A 47 12.77 14.78 17.39
CA GLU A 47 13.69 15.93 17.29
C GLU A 47 14.36 16.02 15.90
N GLU A 48 14.61 14.86 15.28
CA GLU A 48 15.20 14.73 13.96
C GLU A 48 14.31 13.88 13.04
N GLU A 49 14.37 14.17 11.73
CA GLU A 49 13.68 13.37 10.72
C GLU A 49 14.33 11.99 10.63
N THR A 50 13.54 10.94 10.85
CA THR A 50 13.96 9.54 10.80
C THR A 50 12.89 8.70 10.10
N LEU A 51 13.25 7.48 9.69
CA LEU A 51 12.30 6.55 9.08
C LEU A 51 11.35 5.99 10.15
N VAL A 52 10.16 6.58 10.29
CA VAL A 52 9.12 6.10 11.22
C VAL A 52 8.22 5.05 10.54
N ILE A 53 8.10 3.88 11.17
CA ILE A 53 7.21 2.80 10.75
C ILE A 53 6.14 2.59 11.82
N ASN A 54 4.88 2.90 11.49
CA ASN A 54 3.72 2.62 12.34
C ASN A 54 2.65 1.90 11.51
N LEU A 55 2.60 0.58 11.60
CA LEU A 55 1.61 -0.24 10.88
C LEU A 55 0.29 -0.38 11.65
N HIS A 56 0.19 0.17 12.86
CA HIS A 56 -0.99 0.08 13.72
C HIS A 56 -1.92 1.28 13.57
N GLN A 57 -1.44 2.39 13.03
CA GLN A 57 -2.23 3.58 12.74
C GLN A 57 -1.68 4.27 11.51
N VAL A 58 -2.55 4.57 10.55
CA VAL A 58 -2.16 5.14 9.26
C VAL A 58 -3.01 6.35 8.90
N ASP A 59 -2.46 7.26 8.11
CA ASP A 59 -3.22 8.19 7.30
C ASP A 59 -3.29 7.71 5.85
N CYS A 60 -3.85 8.52 4.95
CA CYS A 60 -4.01 8.14 3.55
C CYS A 60 -2.66 7.94 2.82
N THR A 61 -1.62 8.69 3.18
CA THR A 61 -0.32 8.63 2.49
C THR A 61 0.49 7.46 3.02
N THR A 62 0.64 7.36 4.33
CA THR A 62 1.39 6.27 4.99
C THR A 62 0.81 4.90 4.66
N PHE A 63 -0.52 4.78 4.56
CA PHE A 63 -1.18 3.57 4.05
C PHE A 63 -0.66 3.17 2.66
N VAL A 64 -0.69 4.09 1.69
CA VAL A 64 -0.24 3.82 0.32
C VAL A 64 1.26 3.48 0.28
N GLU A 65 2.08 4.22 1.04
CA GLU A 65 3.52 3.97 1.12
C GLU A 65 3.85 2.60 1.69
N TYR A 66 3.17 2.18 2.77
CA TYR A 66 3.38 0.85 3.37
C TYR A 66 2.93 -0.27 2.43
N VAL A 67 1.75 -0.14 1.81
CA VAL A 67 1.25 -1.12 0.84
C VAL A 67 2.23 -1.25 -0.32
N LEU A 68 2.68 -0.12 -0.89
CA LEU A 68 3.63 -0.13 -2.00
C LEU A 68 4.97 -0.75 -1.58
N ALA A 69 5.51 -0.37 -0.43
CA ALA A 69 6.76 -0.92 0.09
C ALA A 69 6.72 -2.44 0.31
N MET A 70 5.57 -2.98 0.74
CA MET A 70 5.34 -4.42 0.89
C MET A 70 5.14 -5.14 -0.45
N SER A 71 4.66 -4.44 -1.48
CA SER A 71 4.39 -5.01 -2.80
C SER A 71 5.60 -4.96 -3.74
N LEU A 72 6.56 -4.06 -3.48
CA LEU A 72 7.84 -4.02 -4.17
C LEU A 72 8.72 -5.17 -3.70
N TYR A 73 9.25 -5.94 -4.66
CA TYR A 73 10.12 -7.09 -4.43
C TYR A 73 9.50 -8.17 -3.50
N PRO A 74 8.37 -8.80 -3.91
CA PRO A 74 7.74 -9.82 -3.09
C PRO A 74 8.71 -10.98 -2.83
N PRO A 75 8.72 -11.55 -1.60
CA PRO A 75 9.56 -12.69 -1.28
C PRO A 75 9.16 -13.92 -2.11
N PRO A 76 10.04 -14.94 -2.20
CA PRO A 76 9.67 -16.23 -2.78
C PRO A 76 8.39 -16.78 -2.16
N GLN A 77 7.66 -17.58 -2.94
CA GLN A 77 6.35 -18.05 -2.51
C GLN A 77 6.44 -18.86 -1.21
N GLY A 78 5.67 -18.44 -0.20
CA GLY A 78 5.66 -19.05 1.13
C GLY A 78 6.63 -18.41 2.13
N GLU A 79 7.44 -17.43 1.71
CA GLU A 79 8.33 -16.69 2.59
C GLU A 79 7.72 -15.34 3.04
N ALA A 80 8.17 -14.86 4.19
CA ALA A 80 7.79 -13.55 4.71
C ALA A 80 8.71 -12.46 4.16
N MET A 81 8.18 -11.24 4.01
CA MET A 81 8.98 -10.07 3.69
C MET A 81 10.00 -9.82 4.80
N ARG A 82 11.27 -9.60 4.43
CA ARG A 82 12.29 -9.21 5.40
C ARG A 82 12.13 -7.74 5.78
N GLU A 83 12.31 -7.43 7.06
CA GLU A 83 12.16 -6.08 7.59
C GLU A 83 13.11 -5.07 6.92
N GLU A 84 14.33 -5.48 6.59
CA GLU A 84 15.31 -4.60 5.95
C GLU A 84 14.91 -4.24 4.52
N VAL A 85 14.28 -5.18 3.80
CA VAL A 85 13.79 -4.95 2.43
C VAL A 85 12.60 -4.01 2.46
N PHE A 86 11.66 -4.24 3.37
CA PHE A 86 10.52 -3.35 3.57
C PHE A 86 10.96 -1.94 3.96
N SER A 87 11.85 -1.81 4.93
CA SER A 87 12.34 -0.52 5.43
C SER A 87 13.12 0.23 4.35
N GLU A 88 13.92 -0.47 3.55
CA GLU A 88 14.62 0.13 2.43
C GLU A 88 13.64 0.62 1.35
N ASN A 89 12.67 -0.21 0.94
CA ASN A 89 11.65 0.20 -0.02
C ASN A 89 10.88 1.43 0.47
N LEU A 90 10.46 1.43 1.73
CA LEU A 90 9.74 2.56 2.33
C LEU A 90 10.58 3.82 2.35
N ARG A 91 11.86 3.72 2.73
CA ARG A 91 12.80 4.85 2.73
C ARG A 91 12.93 5.42 1.33
N GLN A 92 13.08 4.55 0.33
CA GLN A 92 13.11 4.97 -1.07
C GLN A 92 11.81 5.70 -1.43
N ILE A 93 10.65 5.13 -1.15
CA ILE A 93 9.36 5.73 -1.51
C ILE A 93 9.14 7.11 -0.88
N ARG A 94 9.45 7.26 0.42
CA ARG A 94 9.05 8.41 1.23
C ARG A 94 10.00 9.61 1.12
N TYR A 95 11.27 9.36 0.83
CA TYR A 95 12.32 10.39 0.84
C TYR A 95 12.88 10.62 -0.55
N ARG A 96 13.21 11.88 -0.85
CA ARG A 96 13.81 12.29 -2.12
C ARG A 96 15.13 11.56 -2.36
N ASP A 97 15.25 10.85 -3.48
CA ASP A 97 16.39 9.95 -3.78
C ASP A 97 16.64 8.90 -2.68
N GLY A 98 15.62 8.60 -1.87
CA GLY A 98 15.70 7.80 -0.65
C GLY A 98 16.47 8.44 0.51
N LYS A 99 17.04 9.64 0.36
CA LYS A 99 17.97 10.20 1.36
C LYS A 99 17.22 10.96 2.45
N ILE A 100 17.37 10.50 3.69
CA ILE A 100 16.90 11.24 4.86
C ILE A 100 17.90 12.36 5.15
N ASN A 101 17.46 13.60 4.98
CA ASN A 101 18.24 14.81 5.21
C ASN A 101 17.32 15.93 5.74
N GLY A 102 16.84 15.74 6.97
CA GLY A 102 15.89 16.63 7.63
C GLY A 102 14.48 16.56 7.05
N TYR A 103 13.55 17.28 7.67
CA TYR A 103 12.11 17.24 7.38
C TYR A 103 11.78 17.47 5.89
N THR A 104 12.49 18.38 5.22
CA THR A 104 12.24 18.73 3.81
C THR A 104 12.74 17.68 2.80
N SER A 105 13.43 16.65 3.26
CA SER A 105 13.79 15.49 2.42
C SER A 105 12.62 14.53 2.22
N ARG A 106 11.64 14.53 3.12
CA ARG A 106 10.39 13.78 2.96
C ARG A 106 9.54 14.41 1.85
N LEU A 107 8.91 13.57 1.03
CA LEU A 107 8.15 13.99 -0.15
C LEU A 107 6.72 14.41 0.24
N HIS A 108 6.58 15.61 0.81
CA HIS A 108 5.31 16.12 1.36
C HIS A 108 4.23 16.44 0.32
N TYR A 109 4.61 16.67 -0.94
CA TYR A 109 3.69 16.99 -2.02
C TYR A 109 3.53 15.79 -2.94
N PHE A 110 2.29 15.33 -3.20
CA PHE A 110 2.05 14.17 -4.06
C PHE A 110 2.66 14.29 -5.46
N SER A 111 2.69 15.48 -6.06
CA SER A 111 3.36 15.69 -7.35
C SER A 111 4.87 15.42 -7.26
N ASP A 112 5.51 15.84 -6.18
CA ASP A 112 6.94 15.57 -5.94
C ASP A 112 7.16 14.09 -5.61
N TRP A 113 6.30 13.51 -4.77
CA TRP A 113 6.29 12.07 -4.46
C TRP A 113 6.21 11.23 -5.74
N ILE A 114 5.29 11.55 -6.64
CA ILE A 114 5.13 10.85 -7.93
C ILE A 114 6.36 11.07 -8.81
N ASN A 115 6.81 12.31 -8.99
CA ASN A 115 7.97 12.62 -9.84
C ASN A 115 9.24 11.89 -9.37
N ASP A 116 9.45 11.79 -8.06
CA ASP A 116 10.61 11.13 -7.47
C ASP A 116 10.56 9.60 -7.61
N ASN A 117 9.38 9.02 -7.43
CA ASN A 117 9.16 7.58 -7.56
C ASN A 117 9.11 7.10 -9.02
N VAL A 118 8.75 7.96 -9.98
CA VAL A 118 8.80 7.66 -11.43
C VAL A 118 10.21 7.78 -12.02
N ARG A 119 11.04 8.67 -11.47
CA ARG A 119 12.41 8.91 -11.97
C ARG A 119 13.36 7.72 -11.71
N ARG A 120 13.04 6.88 -10.73
CA ARG A 120 13.88 5.79 -10.24
C ARG A 120 13.48 4.46 -10.87
#